data_AF-A0A1F4KAW9-F1
#
_entry.id   AF-A0A1F4KAW9-F1
#
_cell.length_a   1.000
_cell.length_b   1.000
_cell.length_c   1.000
_cell.angle_alpha   90.00
_cell.angle_beta   90.00
_cell.angle_gamma   90.00
#
_symmetry.space_group_name_H-M   'P 1'
#
loop_
_entity.id
_entity.type
_entity.pdbx_description
1 polymer ?
#
loop_
_entity_poly.entity_id
_entity_poly.type
_entity_poly.pdbx_seq_one_letter_code
_entity_poly.pdbx_strand_id
1 'polypeptide(L)'
;MSSLPPPSSPPSAPPAHPPAQARNPLHGLTLEAIVTALADYYGWEGLAERIPVRCFSHEPSVGSSLKFLRKTPWAREKVEGLYLFTLRESRRAQGGRSSEQSPR
;
A
#
# COMPACT_ATOMS: atom_id res chain seq x y z
N MET A 1 -43.05 19.37 0.78
CA MET A 1 -41.66 19.88 0.73
C MET A 1 -40.88 19.30 1.90
N SER A 2 -40.36 18.08 1.78
CA SER A 2 -39.72 17.38 2.90
C SER A 2 -38.30 17.88 3.11
N SER A 3 -38.06 18.60 4.21
CA SER A 3 -36.72 18.85 4.75
C SER A 3 -36.24 17.61 5.50
N LEU A 4 -35.09 17.07 5.09
CA LEU A 4 -34.30 16.10 5.86
C LEU A 4 -32.98 16.77 6.27
N PRO A 5 -32.50 16.60 7.51
CA PRO A 5 -31.17 17.05 7.92
C PRO A 5 -30.10 16.04 7.46
N PRO A 6 -28.88 16.48 7.08
CA PRO A 6 -27.76 15.55 6.91
C PRO A 6 -27.08 15.24 8.26
N PRO A 7 -26.63 13.99 8.49
CA PRO A 7 -25.91 13.58 9.70
C PRO A 7 -24.38 13.76 9.59
N SER A 8 -23.79 14.03 10.76
CA SER A 8 -22.49 13.59 11.27
C SER A 8 -21.19 13.97 10.54
N SER A 9 -20.38 14.77 11.25
CA SER A 9 -18.94 14.99 11.02
C SER A 9 -18.16 13.68 10.86
N PRO A 10 -17.22 13.57 9.91
CA PRO A 10 -16.20 12.52 9.93
C PRO A 10 -15.00 12.93 10.83
N PRO A 11 -14.34 11.97 11.51
CA PRO A 11 -13.09 12.22 12.24
C PRO A 11 -11.88 12.29 11.30
N SER A 12 -10.85 13.02 11.72
CA SER A 12 -9.57 13.28 11.05
C SER A 12 -8.74 12.03 10.68
N ALA A 13 -8.29 11.93 9.41
CA ALA A 13 -7.03 11.32 8.97
C ALA A 13 -6.73 11.67 7.48
N PRO A 14 -5.51 12.13 7.08
CA PRO A 14 -5.18 12.56 5.72
C PRO A 14 -4.37 11.49 4.93
N PRO A 15 -4.08 11.67 3.62
CA PRO A 15 -4.88 12.27 2.54
C PRO A 15 -5.25 11.24 1.45
N ALA A 16 -6.19 11.65 0.61
CA ALA A 16 -6.70 10.92 -0.56
C ALA A 16 -5.61 10.45 -1.53
N HIS A 17 -5.61 9.16 -1.86
CA HIS A 17 -5.18 8.67 -3.17
C HIS A 17 -6.47 8.51 -4.00
N PRO A 18 -6.66 9.27 -5.10
CA PRO A 18 -7.91 9.22 -5.85
C PRO A 18 -8.11 7.81 -6.44
N PRO A 19 -9.35 7.29 -6.45
CA PRO A 19 -9.65 6.05 -7.12
C PRO A 19 -9.79 6.34 -8.62
N ALA A 20 -8.80 5.96 -9.43
CA ALA A 20 -8.98 5.54 -10.82
C ALA A 20 -7.64 5.59 -11.57
N GLN A 21 -7.13 4.42 -11.94
CA GLN A 21 -6.79 4.18 -13.34
C GLN A 21 -6.91 2.68 -13.63
N ALA A 22 -8.09 2.34 -14.14
CA ALA A 22 -8.31 1.12 -14.88
C ALA A 22 -7.29 1.05 -16.04
N ARG A 23 -6.71 -0.15 -16.24
CA ARG A 23 -5.78 -0.56 -17.31
C ARG A 23 -4.30 -0.47 -16.93
N ASN A 24 -3.79 -1.51 -16.27
CA ASN A 24 -2.77 -2.36 -16.89
C ASN A 24 -2.52 -3.62 -16.05
N PRO A 25 -2.89 -4.82 -16.54
CA PRO A 25 -2.94 -6.01 -15.70
C PRO A 25 -1.59 -6.59 -15.26
N LEU A 26 -0.45 -6.36 -15.94
CA LEU A 26 0.84 -6.96 -15.57
C LEU A 26 2.08 -6.22 -16.12
N HIS A 27 2.06 -4.89 -16.29
CA HIS A 27 3.21 -4.22 -16.91
C HIS A 27 4.28 -3.77 -15.88
N GLY A 28 5.31 -4.59 -15.69
CA GLY A 28 6.60 -4.21 -15.12
C GLY A 28 6.58 -3.89 -13.61
N LEU A 29 6.76 -4.91 -12.77
CA LEU A 29 6.88 -4.74 -11.33
C LEU A 29 8.13 -3.89 -11.00
N THR A 30 7.92 -2.59 -10.81
CA THR A 30 8.99 -1.65 -10.45
C THR A 30 9.11 -1.52 -8.94
N LEU A 31 10.25 -0.99 -8.48
CA LEU A 31 10.44 -0.64 -7.07
C LEU A 31 9.33 0.28 -6.54
N GLU A 32 8.75 1.10 -7.41
CA GLU A 32 7.61 1.96 -7.10
C GLU A 32 6.36 1.16 -6.75
N ALA A 33 6.04 0.16 -7.57
CA ALA A 33 4.91 -0.74 -7.33
C ALA A 33 5.09 -1.53 -6.03
N ILE A 34 6.32 -1.99 -5.75
CA ILE A 34 6.64 -2.71 -4.52
C ILE A 34 6.39 -1.84 -3.28
N VAL A 35 6.93 -0.62 -3.27
CA VAL A 35 6.74 0.31 -2.14
C VAL A 35 5.27 0.66 -1.99
N THR A 36 4.56 0.91 -3.09
CA THR A 36 3.13 1.24 -3.06
C THR A 36 2.30 0.09 -2.49
N ALA A 37 2.55 -1.14 -2.92
CA ALA A 37 1.86 -2.33 -2.41
C ALA A 37 2.18 -2.60 -0.94
N LEU A 38 3.43 -2.42 -0.51
CA LEU A 38 3.80 -2.56 0.90
C LEU A 38 3.18 -1.46 1.77
N ALA A 39 3.10 -0.22 1.26
CA ALA A 39 2.48 0.89 1.97
C ALA A 39 0.97 0.72 2.08
N ASP A 40 0.32 0.19 1.05
CA ASP A 40 -1.10 -0.16 1.08
C ASP A 40 -1.38 -1.31 2.07
N TYR A 41 -0.51 -2.32 2.11
CA TYR A 41 -0.72 -3.51 2.94
C TYR A 41 -0.35 -3.32 4.43
N TYR A 42 0.79 -2.68 4.72
CA TYR A 42 1.28 -2.50 6.11
C TYR A 42 1.10 -1.08 6.64
N GLY A 43 0.87 -0.10 5.79
CA GLY A 43 1.01 1.30 6.16
C GLY A 43 2.47 1.73 6.32
N TRP A 44 2.67 3.05 6.34
CA TRP A 44 4.00 3.65 6.46
C TRP A 44 4.66 3.42 7.82
N GLU A 45 3.87 3.36 8.91
CA GLU A 45 4.39 3.05 10.24
C GLU A 45 4.92 1.61 10.33
N GLY A 46 4.16 0.62 9.86
CA GLY A 46 4.61 -0.77 9.84
C GLY A 46 5.83 -1.00 8.94
N LEU A 47 5.95 -0.21 7.86
CA LEU A 47 7.17 -0.16 7.04
C LEU A 47 8.36 0.42 7.81
N ALA A 48 8.18 1.49 8.57
CA ALA A 48 9.24 2.11 9.37
C ALA A 48 9.73 1.22 10.52
N GLU A 49 8.83 0.42 11.12
CA GLU A 49 9.19 -0.56 12.14
C GLU A 49 10.05 -1.70 11.57
N ARG A 50 9.74 -2.15 10.36
CA ARG A 50 10.45 -3.26 9.70
C ARG A 50 11.73 -2.81 9.00
N ILE A 51 11.69 -1.60 8.46
CA ILE A 51 12.76 -0.97 7.71
C ILE A 51 12.98 0.39 8.37
N PRO A 52 13.96 0.51 9.29
CA PRO A 52 14.19 1.73 10.08
C PRO A 52 14.82 2.83 9.21
N VAL A 53 14.06 3.32 8.24
CA VAL A 53 14.44 4.41 7.34
C VAL A 53 13.57 5.62 7.63
N ARG A 54 14.21 6.78 7.76
CA ARG A 54 13.51 8.03 8.06
C ARG A 54 12.51 8.44 6.98
N CYS A 55 12.64 7.94 5.74
CA CYS A 55 11.71 8.30 4.69
C CYS A 55 10.29 7.83 4.99
N PHE A 56 10.09 6.69 5.66
CA PHE A 56 8.76 6.19 5.98
C PHE A 56 8.12 6.92 7.17
N SER A 57 8.90 7.42 8.13
CA SER A 57 8.38 8.16 9.28
C SER A 57 8.23 9.67 9.06
N HIS A 58 9.07 10.27 8.21
CA HIS A 58 9.16 11.74 8.09
C HIS A 58 8.50 12.27 6.81
N GLU A 59 8.64 11.57 5.68
CA GLU A 59 8.00 11.90 4.40
C GLU A 59 7.38 10.65 3.77
N PRO A 60 6.29 10.10 4.36
CA PRO A 60 5.63 8.89 3.89
C PRO A 60 5.02 9.12 2.50
N SER A 61 5.83 8.92 1.48
CA SER A 61 5.47 9.13 0.08
C SER A 61 6.32 8.25 -0.82
N VAL A 62 5.69 7.73 -1.87
CA VAL A 62 6.32 6.81 -2.82
C VAL A 62 7.51 7.48 -3.53
N GLY A 63 7.36 8.74 -3.95
CA GLY A 63 8.42 9.50 -4.63
C GLY A 63 9.64 9.79 -3.75
N SER A 64 9.45 10.20 -2.49
CA SER A 64 10.56 10.41 -1.54
C SER A 64 11.24 9.09 -1.16
N SER A 65 10.46 8.02 -1.00
CA SER A 65 10.98 6.67 -0.78
C SER A 65 11.85 6.20 -1.94
N LEU A 66 11.41 6.36 -3.20
CA LEU A 66 12.22 6.01 -4.36
C LEU A 66 13.54 6.79 -4.46
N LYS A 67 13.51 8.10 -4.20
CA LYS A 67 14.74 8.92 -4.16
C LYS A 67 15.70 8.39 -3.08
N PHE A 68 15.17 7.98 -1.93
CA PHE A 68 15.95 7.40 -0.84
C PHE A 68 16.52 6.01 -1.23
N LEU A 69 15.71 5.11 -1.76
CA LEU A 69 16.11 3.77 -2.21
C LEU A 69 17.08 3.80 -3.41
N ARG A 70 17.24 4.94 -4.09
CA ARG A 70 18.30 5.16 -5.09
C ARG A 70 19.64 5.53 -4.45
N LYS A 71 19.62 6.24 -3.32
CA LYS A 71 20.82 6.62 -2.55
C LYS A 71 21.28 5.53 -1.59
N THR A 72 20.37 4.67 -1.15
CA THR A 72 20.61 3.69 -0.08
C THR A 72 20.30 2.29 -0.59
N PRO A 73 21.29 1.57 -1.16
CA PRO A 73 21.07 0.29 -1.82
C PRO A 73 20.58 -0.80 -0.86
N TRP A 74 21.11 -0.88 0.37
CA TRP A 74 20.66 -1.87 1.35
C TRP A 74 19.16 -1.72 1.72
N ALA A 75 18.62 -0.50 1.68
CA ALA A 75 17.22 -0.25 1.97
C ALA A 75 16.31 -0.76 0.85
N ARG A 76 16.77 -0.66 -0.40
CA ARG A 76 16.11 -1.28 -1.56
C ARG A 76 15.99 -2.78 -1.39
N GLU A 77 17.09 -3.45 -1.08
CA GLU A 77 17.10 -4.90 -0.87
C GLU A 77 16.16 -5.32 0.27
N LYS A 78 16.08 -4.51 1.35
CA LYS A 78 15.12 -4.74 2.45
C LYS A 78 13.67 -4.63 2.01
N VAL A 79 13.33 -3.60 1.23
CA VAL A 79 11.98 -3.39 0.67
C VAL A 79 11.59 -4.56 -0.24
N GLU A 80 12.48 -4.97 -1.14
CA GLU A 80 12.24 -6.11 -2.03
C GLU A 80 12.08 -7.43 -1.26
N GLY A 81 12.94 -7.69 -0.28
CA GLY A 81 12.84 -8.86 0.59
C GLY A 81 11.52 -8.90 1.38
N LEU A 82 11.08 -7.75 1.88
CA LEU A 82 9.80 -7.64 2.60
C LEU A 82 8.61 -7.91 1.68
N TYR A 83 8.68 -7.45 0.44
CA TYR A 83 7.65 -7.71 -0.57
C TYR A 83 7.56 -9.20 -0.91
N LEU A 84 8.69 -9.88 -1.09
CA LEU A 84 8.70 -11.33 -1.32
C LEU A 84 8.12 -12.12 -0.15
N PHE A 85 8.42 -11.72 1.08
CA PHE A 85 7.82 -12.32 2.28
C PHE A 85 6.30 -12.16 2.28
N THR A 86 5.83 -10.95 1.99
CA THR A 86 4.40 -10.61 1.93
C THR A 86 3.70 -11.34 0.78
N LEU A 87 4.35 -11.50 -0.37
CA LEU A 87 3.82 -12.24 -1.50
C LEU A 87 3.64 -13.73 -1.18
N ARG A 88 4.57 -14.33 -0.41
CA ARG A 88 4.46 -15.72 0.06
C ARG A 88 3.27 -15.90 1.00
N GLU A 89 3.10 -14.98 1.96
CA GLU A 89 1.96 -14.97 2.87
C GLU A 89 0.64 -14.71 2.13
N SER A 90 0.62 -13.72 1.23
CA SER A 90 -0.58 -13.36 0.47
C SER A 90 -1.04 -14.50 -0.45
N ARG A 91 -0.12 -15.30 -1.04
CA ARG A 91 -0.48 -16.53 -1.77
C ARG A 91 -1.17 -17.57 -0.89
N ARG A 92 -0.79 -17.69 0.39
CA ARG A 92 -1.46 -18.59 1.34
C ARG A 92 -2.83 -18.04 1.74
N ALA A 93 -2.94 -16.73 1.92
CA ALA A 93 -4.19 -16.06 2.30
C ALA A 93 -5.23 -16.03 1.15
N GLN A 94 -4.81 -15.89 -0.11
CA GLN A 94 -5.73 -15.83 -1.27
C GLN A 94 -6.18 -17.22 -1.78
N GLY A 95 -5.48 -18.29 -1.42
CA GLY A 95 -5.87 -19.67 -1.75
C GLY A 95 -7.16 -20.17 -1.06
N GLY A 96 -7.77 -19.38 -0.17
CA GLY A 96 -8.99 -19.72 0.57
C GLY A 96 -10.25 -18.93 0.20
N ARG A 97 -10.24 -18.08 -0.83
CA ARG A 97 -11.34 -17.12 -1.10
C ARG A 97 -11.99 -17.16 -2.49
N SER A 98 -11.78 -18.23 -3.26
CA SER A 98 -12.41 -18.42 -4.59
C SER A 98 -13.60 -19.40 -4.62
N SER A 99 -14.19 -19.72 -3.48
CA SER A 99 -15.54 -20.32 -3.45
C SER A 99 -16.45 -19.40 -2.65
N GLU A 100 -17.68 -19.25 -3.12
CA GLU A 100 -18.77 -18.46 -2.53
C GLU A 100 -18.89 -17.00 -3.00
N GLN A 101 -19.03 -16.81 -4.31
CA GLN A 101 -19.88 -15.72 -4.80
C GLN A 101 -20.88 -16.28 -5.80
N SER A 102 -21.97 -16.87 -5.28
CA SER A 102 -23.20 -17.12 -6.03
C SER A 102 -24.40 -16.75 -5.15
N PRO A 103 -24.99 -15.57 -5.32
CA PRO A 103 -26.39 -15.38 -4.98
C PRO A 103 -27.24 -15.79 -6.18
N ARG A 104 -28.21 -16.68 -5.91
CA ARG A 104 -29.18 -17.24 -6.85
C ARG A 104 -30.11 -16.21 -7.46
#